data_AF-A0A9Q3EJJ0-F1
#
_entry.id   AF-A0A9Q3EJJ0-F1
#
_cell.length_a   1.000
_cell.length_b   1.000
_cell.length_c   1.000
_cell.angle_alpha   90.00
_cell.angle_beta   90.00
_cell.angle_gamma   90.00
#
_symmetry.space_group_name_H-M   'P 1'
#
loop_
_entity.id
_entity.type
_entity.pdbx_description
1 polymer ?
#
loop_
_entity_poly.entity_id
_entity_poly.type
_entity_poly.pdbx_seq_one_letter_code
_entity_poly.pdbx_strand_id
1 'polypeptide(L)'
;MIQTLEDMIRRFCACGLELRDSDGWTHNWCKLIPALELAYKTSIHSSTGKTPAMLEKGWNPRIPYDTLKKYLVDIHPTASSFNFMLDKERHYANRCMQDSFKYAKERWDKSHKPPDFKIGDLVLVSTPNLNNIRGPKELKDSSTGPFMIKAL
;
A
#
# COMPACT_ATOMS: atom_id res chain seq x y z
N MET A 1 -19.77 5.94 -8.60
CA MET A 1 -18.92 7.14 -8.43
C MET A 1 -17.59 6.66 -7.85
N ILE A 2 -16.52 6.65 -8.64
CA ILE A 2 -15.19 6.22 -8.20
C ILE A 2 -14.61 7.38 -7.39
N GLN A 3 -14.52 7.23 -6.07
CA GLN A 3 -14.17 8.35 -5.18
C GLN A 3 -12.68 8.37 -4.81
N THR A 4 -11.96 7.26 -4.94
CA THR A 4 -10.53 7.22 -4.62
C THR A 4 -9.75 6.33 -5.58
N LEU A 5 -8.46 6.63 -5.70
CA LEU A 5 -7.46 5.82 -6.38
C LEU A 5 -7.36 4.40 -5.80
N GLU A 6 -7.58 4.26 -4.48
CA GLU A 6 -7.69 2.98 -3.79
C GLU A 6 -8.89 2.17 -4.31
N ASP A 7 -10.03 2.83 -4.58
CA ASP A 7 -11.21 2.20 -5.16
C ASP A 7 -10.97 1.77 -6.62
N MET A 8 -10.17 2.55 -7.37
CA MET A 8 -9.71 2.16 -8.72
C MET A 8 -8.79 0.93 -8.68
N ILE A 9 -7.83 0.88 -7.77
CA ILE A 9 -6.88 -0.23 -7.63
C ILE A 9 -7.58 -1.48 -7.05
N ARG A 10 -8.54 -1.32 -6.12
CA ARG A 10 -9.35 -2.43 -5.61
C ARG A 10 -10.17 -3.07 -6.72
N ARG A 11 -10.78 -2.28 -7.61
CA ARG A 11 -11.51 -2.80 -8.79
C ARG A 11 -10.58 -3.53 -9.75
N PHE A 12 -9.34 -3.08 -9.92
CA PHE A 12 -8.31 -3.79 -10.69
C PHE A 12 -7.99 -5.17 -10.10
N CYS A 13 -7.75 -5.24 -8.78
CA CYS A 13 -7.44 -6.52 -8.12
C CYS A 13 -8.65 -7.47 -8.05
N ALA A 14 -9.88 -6.94 -8.02
CA ALA A 14 -11.10 -7.73 -7.84
C ALA A 14 -11.68 -8.28 -9.15
N CYS A 15 -11.59 -7.56 -10.28
CA CYS A 15 -12.39 -7.87 -11.48
C CYS A 15 -11.59 -8.44 -12.67
N GLY A 16 -10.26 -8.56 -12.58
CA GLY A 16 -9.44 -9.11 -13.65
C GLY A 16 -9.44 -8.29 -14.96
N LEU A 17 -8.96 -8.90 -16.05
CA LEU A 17 -8.73 -8.26 -17.35
C LEU A 17 -10.01 -7.91 -18.14
N GLU A 18 -11.16 -8.47 -17.77
CA GLU A 18 -12.41 -8.34 -18.51
C GLU A 18 -13.51 -7.74 -17.64
N LEU A 19 -13.42 -6.42 -17.39
CA LEU A 19 -14.55 -5.67 -16.87
C LEU A 19 -15.53 -5.41 -18.03
N ARG A 20 -16.68 -6.08 -17.99
CA ARG A 20 -17.87 -5.70 -18.77
C ARG A 20 -18.78 -4.87 -17.86
N ASP A 21 -18.83 -3.56 -18.09
CA ASP A 21 -19.89 -2.75 -17.48
C ASP A 21 -21.25 -3.11 -18.10
N SER A 22 -22.36 -2.77 -17.42
CA SER A 22 -23.75 -2.98 -17.89
C SER A 22 -24.00 -2.46 -19.30
N ASP A 23 -23.17 -1.51 -19.73
CA ASP A 23 -23.27 -0.79 -21.00
C ASP A 23 -22.45 -1.45 -22.14
N GLY A 24 -21.82 -2.62 -21.89
CA GLY A 24 -21.12 -3.40 -22.91
C GLY A 24 -19.69 -2.95 -23.24
N TRP A 25 -19.17 -1.92 -22.59
CA TRP A 25 -17.79 -1.47 -22.76
C TRP A 25 -16.82 -2.44 -22.10
N THR A 26 -15.92 -3.02 -22.90
CA THR A 26 -14.76 -3.76 -22.39
C THR A 26 -13.66 -2.74 -22.11
N HIS A 27 -13.50 -2.35 -20.86
CA HIS A 27 -12.39 -1.49 -20.47
C HIS A 27 -11.10 -2.33 -20.54
N ASN A 28 -10.32 -2.16 -21.61
CA ASN A 28 -9.03 -2.84 -21.74
C ASN A 28 -8.04 -2.19 -20.76
N TRP A 29 -8.03 -2.69 -19.53
CA TRP A 29 -7.30 -2.12 -18.40
C TRP A 29 -5.81 -1.95 -18.64
N CYS A 30 -5.19 -2.82 -19.44
CA CYS A 30 -3.79 -2.69 -19.85
C CYS A 30 -3.50 -1.34 -20.54
N LYS A 31 -4.48 -0.81 -21.29
CA LYS A 31 -4.36 0.52 -21.92
C LYS A 31 -4.54 1.67 -20.93
N LEU A 32 -5.17 1.43 -19.79
CA LEU A 32 -5.45 2.44 -18.76
C LEU A 32 -4.34 2.54 -17.69
N ILE A 33 -3.45 1.54 -17.59
CA ILE A 33 -2.34 1.53 -16.61
C ILE A 33 -1.50 2.82 -16.65
N PRO A 34 -1.05 3.35 -17.81
CA PRO A 34 -0.24 4.56 -17.84
C PRO A 34 -1.00 5.79 -17.30
N ALA A 35 -2.30 5.88 -17.58
CA ALA A 35 -3.14 6.98 -17.09
C ALA A 35 -3.33 6.88 -15.56
N LEU A 36 -3.49 5.68 -15.03
CA LEU A 36 -3.59 5.44 -13.59
C LEU A 36 -2.28 5.71 -12.86
N GLU A 37 -1.15 5.33 -13.43
CA GLU A 37 0.17 5.63 -12.87
C GLU A 37 0.40 7.14 -12.77
N LEU A 38 0.04 7.89 -13.82
CA LEU A 38 0.11 9.35 -13.82
C LEU A 38 -0.81 9.97 -12.76
N ALA A 39 -2.04 9.48 -12.66
CA ALA A 39 -3.00 9.93 -11.65
C ALA A 39 -2.47 9.66 -10.23
N TYR A 40 -1.88 8.48 -9.97
CA TYR A 40 -1.26 8.15 -8.69
C TYR A 40 -0.10 9.08 -8.36
N LYS A 41 0.82 9.26 -9.30
CA LYS A 41 2.01 10.11 -9.11
C LYS A 41 1.68 11.57 -8.82
N THR A 42 0.55 12.07 -9.33
CA THR A 42 0.11 13.47 -9.19
C THR A 42 -0.93 13.69 -8.10
N SER A 43 -1.47 12.64 -7.49
CA SER A 43 -2.42 12.75 -6.37
C SER A 43 -1.69 12.92 -5.04
N ILE A 44 -2.25 13.73 -4.15
CA ILE A 44 -1.72 13.91 -2.80
C ILE A 44 -1.95 12.62 -2.01
N HIS A 45 -0.87 12.07 -1.44
CA HIS A 45 -0.94 10.88 -0.61
C HIS A 45 -1.30 11.24 0.84
N SER A 46 -2.22 10.52 1.46
CA SER A 46 -2.73 10.83 2.81
C SER A 46 -1.65 10.77 3.90
N SER A 47 -0.69 9.85 3.78
CA SER A 47 0.35 9.64 4.79
C SER A 47 1.41 10.75 4.80
N THR A 48 1.69 11.38 3.65
CA THR A 48 2.75 12.38 3.50
C THR A 48 2.22 13.78 3.20
N GLY A 49 0.95 13.93 2.83
CA GLY A 49 0.39 15.22 2.40
C GLY A 49 1.03 15.78 1.13
N LYS A 50 1.80 14.97 0.39
CA LYS A 50 2.55 15.34 -0.81
C LYS A 50 2.26 14.34 -1.93
N THR A 51 2.50 14.76 -3.17
CA THR A 51 2.39 13.86 -4.33
C THR A 51 3.62 12.94 -4.41
N PRO A 52 3.48 11.67 -4.81
CA PRO A 52 4.63 10.77 -4.95
C PRO A 52 5.70 11.28 -5.92
N ALA A 53 5.31 11.91 -7.04
CA ALA A 53 6.27 12.47 -7.99
C ALA A 53 7.11 13.60 -7.39
N MET A 54 6.51 14.43 -6.51
CA MET A 54 7.24 15.47 -5.81
C MET A 54 8.28 14.90 -4.84
N LEU A 55 7.96 13.81 -4.13
CA LEU A 55 8.88 13.19 -3.19
C LEU A 55 10.02 12.43 -3.88
N GLU A 56 9.73 11.78 -5.01
CA GLU A 56 10.72 11.00 -5.78
C GLU A 56 11.64 11.91 -6.61
N LYS A 57 11.03 12.81 -7.38
CA LYS A 57 11.70 13.58 -8.43
C LYS A 57 11.83 15.06 -8.11
N GLY A 58 11.08 15.59 -7.14
CA GLY A 58 11.10 17.02 -6.78
C GLY A 58 10.20 17.89 -7.65
N TRP A 59 9.46 17.30 -8.59
CA TRP A 59 8.55 18.00 -9.48
C TRP A 59 7.41 17.07 -9.92
N ASN A 60 6.27 17.67 -10.26
CA ASN A 60 5.12 16.93 -10.77
C ASN A 60 5.09 16.98 -12.31
N PRO A 61 4.78 15.87 -12.99
CA PRO A 61 4.61 15.86 -14.43
C PRO A 61 3.45 16.76 -14.85
N ARG A 62 3.61 17.45 -15.96
CA ARG A 62 2.60 18.37 -16.50
C ARG A 62 1.39 17.58 -16.98
N ILE A 63 0.22 17.87 -16.43
CA ILE A 63 -1.05 17.27 -16.86
C ILE A 63 -1.84 18.26 -17.74
N PRO A 64 -2.82 17.78 -18.55
CA PRO A 64 -3.60 18.65 -19.43
C PRO A 64 -4.20 19.87 -18.72
N TYR A 65 -4.62 19.72 -17.46
CA TYR A 65 -5.11 20.81 -16.61
C TYR A 65 -4.09 21.96 -16.42
N ASP A 66 -2.79 21.65 -16.34
CA ASP A 66 -1.75 22.67 -16.18
C ASP A 66 -1.54 23.52 -17.44
N THR A 67 -2.07 23.08 -18.58
CA THR A 67 -2.11 23.86 -19.82
C THR A 67 -2.99 25.10 -19.66
N LEU A 68 -3.98 25.07 -18.77
CA LEU A 68 -4.82 26.23 -18.43
C LEU A 68 -4.07 27.26 -17.59
N LYS A 69 -3.01 26.85 -16.89
CA LYS A 69 -2.20 27.68 -15.99
C LYS A 69 -0.99 28.33 -16.66
N LYS A 70 -0.92 28.33 -18.00
CA LYS A 70 0.22 28.83 -18.79
C LYS A 70 0.69 30.26 -18.46
N TYR A 71 -0.17 31.08 -17.87
CA TYR A 71 0.13 32.46 -17.51
C TYR A 71 0.89 32.63 -16.19
N LEU A 72 1.08 31.54 -15.42
CA LEU A 72 1.87 31.58 -14.20
C LEU A 72 3.36 31.47 -14.54
N VAL A 73 4.17 32.36 -13.97
CA VAL A 73 5.63 32.31 -14.08
C VAL A 73 6.14 31.14 -13.24
N ASP A 74 6.74 30.14 -13.88
CA ASP A 74 7.41 29.03 -13.20
C ASP A 74 8.90 29.34 -13.08
N ILE A 75 9.33 29.68 -11.86
CA ILE A 75 10.74 29.97 -11.58
C ILE A 75 11.41 28.67 -11.15
N HIS A 76 12.20 28.10 -12.05
CA HIS A 76 12.97 26.92 -11.71
C HIS A 76 14.16 27.27 -10.80
N PRO A 77 14.34 26.56 -9.69
CA PRO A 77 15.48 26.74 -8.81
C PRO A 77 16.79 26.32 -9.50
N THR A 78 17.90 26.91 -9.07
CA THR A 78 19.25 26.42 -9.42
C THR A 78 19.43 24.96 -8.97
N ALA A 79 20.26 24.19 -9.67
CA ALA A 79 20.51 22.77 -9.35
C ALA A 79 20.89 22.54 -7.88
N SER A 80 21.71 23.42 -7.28
CA SER A 80 22.11 23.29 -5.87
C SER A 80 20.95 23.50 -4.90
N SER A 81 20.08 24.49 -5.14
CA SER A 81 18.93 24.73 -4.27
C SER A 81 17.87 23.65 -4.47
N PHE A 82 17.73 23.14 -5.69
CA PHE A 82 16.88 21.99 -5.98
C PHE A 82 17.31 20.73 -5.21
N ASN A 83 18.61 20.40 -5.20
CA ASN A 83 19.11 19.24 -4.47
C ASN A 83 18.84 19.38 -2.96
N PHE A 84 19.07 20.57 -2.38
CA PHE A 84 18.76 20.82 -0.98
C PHE A 84 17.26 20.65 -0.66
N MET A 85 16.37 21.13 -1.55
CA MET A 85 14.93 20.92 -1.38
C MET A 85 14.55 19.44 -1.45
N LEU A 86 15.13 18.69 -2.38
CA LEU A 86 14.91 17.25 -2.50
C LEU A 86 15.32 16.49 -1.24
N ASP A 87 16.50 16.78 -0.70
CA ASP A 87 16.97 16.12 0.52
C ASP A 87 16.06 16.44 1.71
N LYS A 88 15.60 17.69 1.82
CA LYS A 88 14.61 18.09 2.83
C LYS A 88 13.29 17.31 2.69
N GLU A 89 12.74 17.18 1.49
CA GLU A 89 11.50 16.44 1.25
C GLU A 89 11.68 14.93 1.50
N ARG A 90 12.84 14.36 1.16
CA ARG A 90 13.18 12.96 1.50
C ARG A 90 13.24 12.73 3.00
N HIS A 91 13.90 13.63 3.75
CA HIS A 91 13.91 13.54 5.21
C HIS A 91 12.51 13.66 5.80
N TYR A 92 11.66 14.52 5.24
CA TYR A 92 10.27 14.64 5.65
C TYR A 92 9.49 13.35 5.40
N ALA A 93 9.57 12.77 4.20
CA ALA A 93 8.92 11.50 3.86
C ALA A 93 9.35 10.36 4.78
N ASN A 94 10.65 10.27 5.08
CA ASN A 94 11.19 9.27 6.01
C ASN A 94 10.61 9.44 7.42
N ARG A 95 10.44 10.67 7.90
CA ARG A 95 9.80 10.92 9.20
C ARG A 95 8.34 10.50 9.20
N CYS A 96 7.56 10.89 8.19
CA CYS A 96 6.16 10.45 8.07
C CYS A 96 6.02 8.92 8.08
N MET A 97 6.93 8.22 7.41
CA MET A 97 6.96 6.76 7.40
C MET A 97 7.29 6.18 8.78
N GLN A 98 8.30 6.72 9.48
CA GLN A 98 8.64 6.30 10.84
C GLN A 98 7.49 6.54 11.83
N ASP A 99 6.82 7.69 11.74
CA ASP A 99 5.66 8.01 12.58
C ASP A 99 4.50 7.06 12.31
N SER A 100 4.24 6.72 11.04
CA SER A 100 3.23 5.74 10.66
C SER A 100 3.53 4.35 11.21
N PHE A 101 4.79 3.88 11.12
CA PHE A 101 5.20 2.60 11.70
C PHE A 101 5.10 2.60 13.23
N LYS A 102 5.51 3.68 13.88
CA LYS A 102 5.40 3.83 15.33
C LYS A 102 3.94 3.78 15.78
N TYR A 103 3.07 4.53 15.11
CA TYR A 103 1.64 4.52 15.37
C TYR A 103 1.02 3.12 15.20
N ALA A 104 1.35 2.42 14.10
CA ALA A 104 0.86 1.08 13.83
C ALA A 104 1.32 0.09 14.92
N LYS A 105 2.59 0.17 15.33
CA LYS A 105 3.15 -0.64 16.42
C LYS A 105 2.44 -0.37 17.74
N GLU A 106 2.35 0.89 18.16
CA GLU A 106 1.68 1.25 19.42
C GLU A 106 0.21 0.81 19.44
N ARG A 107 -0.49 0.90 18.32
CA ARG A 107 -1.87 0.43 18.18
C ARG A 107 -1.94 -1.10 18.33
N TRP A 108 -1.05 -1.82 17.66
CA TRP A 108 -0.96 -3.27 17.78
C TRP A 108 -0.67 -3.68 19.21
N ASP A 109 0.39 -3.16 19.82
CA ASP A 109 0.85 -3.48 21.18
C ASP A 109 -0.23 -3.21 22.24
N LYS A 110 -1.08 -2.18 22.07
CA LYS A 110 -2.20 -1.91 22.98
C LYS A 110 -3.30 -2.98 22.93
N SER A 111 -3.58 -3.52 21.76
CA SER A 111 -4.64 -4.51 21.54
C SER A 111 -4.15 -5.95 21.69
N HIS A 112 -2.88 -6.17 21.39
CA HIS A 112 -2.27 -7.49 21.35
C HIS A 112 -1.87 -7.92 22.75
N LYS A 113 -2.51 -8.98 23.25
CA LYS A 113 -2.10 -9.66 24.47
C LYS A 113 -1.38 -10.94 24.03
N PRO A 114 -0.04 -10.99 24.13
CA PRO A 114 0.67 -12.22 23.83
C PRO A 114 0.23 -13.30 24.84
N PRO A 115 -0.13 -14.51 24.39
CA PRO A 115 -0.40 -15.61 25.29
C PRO A 115 0.89 -16.00 26.04
N ASP A 116 0.77 -16.17 27.36
CA ASP A 116 1.84 -16.75 28.17
C ASP A 116 1.76 -18.27 28.06
N PHE A 117 2.85 -18.90 27.62
CA PHE A 117 2.93 -20.33 27.37
C PHE A 117 3.86 -20.99 28.38
N LYS A 118 3.38 -22.03 29.07
CA LYS A 118 4.19 -22.79 30.03
C LYS A 118 4.55 -24.17 29.47
N ILE A 119 5.67 -24.70 29.96
CA ILE A 119 6.07 -26.07 29.65
C ILE A 119 4.99 -27.01 30.19
N GLY A 120 4.48 -27.90 29.32
CA GLY A 120 3.37 -28.78 29.61
C GLY A 120 2.00 -28.32 29.09
N ASP A 121 1.86 -27.07 28.64
CA ASP A 121 0.60 -26.58 28.07
C ASP A 121 0.30 -27.24 26.73
N LEU A 122 -1.00 -27.49 26.49
CA LEU A 122 -1.53 -28.05 25.25
C LEU A 122 -1.95 -26.90 24.33
N VAL A 123 -1.28 -26.78 23.18
CA VAL A 123 -1.53 -25.73 22.20
C VAL A 123 -1.94 -26.29 20.84
N LEU A 124 -2.78 -25.52 20.15
CA LEU A 124 -3.16 -25.78 18.77
C LEU A 124 -2.26 -24.96 17.83
N VAL A 125 -1.79 -25.59 16.76
CA VAL A 125 -0.93 -24.95 15.75
C VAL A 125 -1.75 -24.66 14.51
N SER A 126 -1.68 -23.43 14.01
CA SER A 126 -2.38 -23.02 12.79
C SER A 126 -1.83 -23.74 11.57
N THR A 127 -2.73 -24.23 10.71
CA THR A 127 -2.41 -25.09 9.55
C THR A 127 -2.05 -24.43 8.22
N PRO A 128 -2.20 -23.10 7.96
CA PRO A 128 -2.05 -22.54 6.61
C PRO A 128 -0.62 -22.63 6.07
N ASN A 129 0.39 -22.70 6.95
CA ASN A 129 1.80 -22.81 6.58
C ASN A 129 2.37 -24.24 6.77
N LEU A 130 1.54 -25.22 7.15
CA LEU A 130 1.98 -26.59 7.42
C LEU A 130 1.80 -27.47 6.17
N ASN A 131 2.92 -27.80 5.53
CA ASN A 131 2.93 -28.63 4.30
C ASN A 131 2.66 -30.12 4.56
N ASN A 132 2.82 -30.58 5.80
CA ASN A 132 2.77 -32.01 6.16
C ASN A 132 1.40 -32.48 6.67
N ILE A 133 0.36 -31.65 6.57
CA ILE A 133 -1.00 -32.05 6.97
C ILE A 133 -1.69 -32.75 5.79
N ARG A 134 -2.08 -34.00 6.02
CA ARG A 134 -2.72 -34.87 5.04
C ARG A 134 -4.14 -34.38 4.73
N GLY A 135 -4.53 -34.34 3.46
CA GLY A 135 -5.87 -33.97 3.00
C GLY A 135 -5.91 -32.83 1.97
N PRO A 136 -7.05 -32.64 1.28
CA PRO A 136 -7.23 -31.55 0.32
C PRO A 136 -7.32 -30.20 1.05
N LYS A 137 -6.71 -29.15 0.48
CA LYS A 137 -6.52 -27.82 1.09
C LYS A 137 -7.81 -27.19 1.66
N GLU A 138 -8.94 -27.47 1.03
CA GLU A 138 -10.26 -26.90 1.40
C GLU A 138 -10.94 -27.62 2.58
N LEU A 139 -10.56 -28.87 2.88
CA LEU A 139 -11.13 -29.67 3.97
C LEU A 139 -10.15 -29.85 5.14
N LYS A 140 -9.06 -29.08 5.19
CA LYS A 140 -8.14 -29.09 6.33
C LYS A 140 -8.72 -28.23 7.44
N ASP A 141 -8.69 -28.75 8.67
CA ASP A 141 -8.98 -27.94 9.85
C ASP A 141 -8.00 -26.75 9.93
N SER A 142 -8.49 -25.59 10.40
CA SER A 142 -7.67 -24.38 10.54
C SER A 142 -6.55 -24.52 11.58
N SER A 143 -6.66 -25.52 12.45
CA SER A 143 -5.73 -25.78 13.55
C SER A 143 -5.52 -27.28 13.73
N THR A 144 -4.29 -27.71 14.02
CA THR A 144 -3.93 -29.11 14.34
C THR A 144 -3.38 -29.20 15.76
N GLY A 145 -3.62 -30.32 16.43
CA GLY A 145 -3.19 -30.57 17.82
C GLY A 145 -4.35 -31.06 18.68
N PRO A 146 -4.16 -31.23 20.00
CA PRO A 146 -3.24 -30.45 20.82
C PRO A 146 -1.81 -31.01 20.90
N PHE A 147 -0.81 -30.12 20.86
CA PHE A 147 0.60 -30.43 21.07
C PHE A 147 1.07 -29.90 22.42
N MET A 148 1.90 -30.66 23.11
CA MET A 148 2.47 -30.26 24.38
C MET A 148 3.74 -29.45 24.18
N ILE A 149 3.84 -28.29 24.84
CA ILE A 149 5.06 -27.48 24.86
C ILE A 149 6.11 -28.18 25.72
N LYS A 150 7.28 -28.49 25.13
CA LYS A 150 8.45 -29.04 25.83
C LYS A 150 9.61 -28.06 25.77
N ALA A 151 10.41 -28.00 26.83
CA ALA A 151 11.70 -27.32 26.78
C ALA A 151 12.65 -28.09 25.86
N LEU A 152 13.46 -27.33 25.09
CA LEU A 152 14.53 -27.87 24.25
C LEU A 152 15.73 -28.28 25.10
#